data_AF-A0A2V9XG11-F1
#
_entry.id   AF-A0A2V9XG11-F1
#
_cell.length_a   1.000
_cell.length_b   1.000
_cell.length_c   1.000
_cell.angle_alpha   90.00
_cell.angle_beta   90.00
_cell.angle_gamma   90.00
#
_symmetry.space_group_name_H-M   'P 1'
#
loop_
_entity.id
_entity.type
_entity.pdbx_description
1 polymer ?
#
loop_
_entity_poly.entity_id
_entity_poly.type
_entity_poly.pdbx_seq_one_letter_code
_entity_poly.pdbx_strand_id
1 'polypeptide(L)'
;MRLPLLFLHIAGGMVGLLSGTVAMVYRKGSRGHRAAGNVFVVAMLIMGACGSTLALMKHQTNNVFGGLLTVYMITTAWLAGHRRDGETSIFDWGALVFGLAIGASLLTLGALVVNGQVARQAGVPLGMYFFMGTIPLLAAAGDIRMLVRGGISGTPRIARHLWRMCFGLFIASGSFFLGQQQVFPPAIRKQYILAPLAILPLVLLIYWLVRVRIRKRAPSMGVPQWRIEANA
;
A
#
# COMPACT_ATOMS: atom_id res chain seq x y z
N MET A 1 -9.58 -27.66 0.66
CA MET A 1 -8.96 -26.46 0.05
C MET A 1 -8.93 -25.21 0.95
N ARG A 2 -9.84 -25.03 1.92
CA ARG A 2 -9.87 -23.82 2.78
C ARG A 2 -8.68 -23.69 3.76
N LEU A 3 -8.25 -24.79 4.38
CA LEU A 3 -7.21 -24.78 5.41
C LEU A 3 -5.83 -24.34 4.89
N PRO A 4 -5.33 -24.84 3.73
CA PRO A 4 -4.06 -24.36 3.16
C PRO A 4 -4.08 -22.87 2.82
N LEU A 5 -5.17 -22.36 2.24
CA LEU A 5 -5.31 -20.93 1.92
C LEU A 5 -5.29 -20.06 3.18
N LEU A 6 -5.96 -20.51 4.25
CA LEU A 6 -5.95 -19.82 5.54
C LEU A 6 -4.54 -19.78 6.14
N PHE A 7 -3.83 -20.90 6.11
CA PHE A 7 -2.45 -20.96 6.59
C PHE A 7 -1.55 -20.00 5.81
N LEU A 8 -1.60 -20.03 4.48
CA LEU A 8 -0.83 -19.12 3.62
C LEU A 8 -1.19 -17.65 3.85
N HIS A 9 -2.47 -17.34 4.07
CA HIS A 9 -2.90 -15.98 4.39
C HIS A 9 -2.31 -15.50 5.72
N ILE A 10 -2.41 -16.30 6.78
CA ILE A 10 -1.90 -15.93 8.11
C ILE A 10 -0.36 -15.82 8.08
N ALA A 11 0.32 -16.83 7.55
CA ALA A 11 1.78 -16.84 7.46
C ALA A 11 2.29 -15.69 6.59
N GLY A 12 1.67 -15.45 5.43
CA GLY A 12 1.98 -14.31 4.56
C GLY A 12 1.77 -12.97 5.26
N GLY A 13 0.69 -12.82 6.03
CA GLY A 13 0.44 -11.61 6.83
C GLY A 13 1.50 -11.38 7.89
N MET A 14 1.90 -12.41 8.62
CA MET A 14 2.97 -12.32 9.64
C MET A 14 4.32 -11.95 9.01
N VAL A 15 4.73 -12.67 7.96
CA VAL A 15 5.98 -12.40 7.23
C VAL A 15 5.94 -10.99 6.63
N GLY A 16 4.82 -10.57 6.07
CA GLY A 16 4.60 -9.22 5.56
C GLY A 16 4.78 -8.15 6.64
N LEU A 17 4.11 -8.27 7.78
CA LEU A 17 4.24 -7.30 8.88
C LEU A 17 5.69 -7.18 9.39
N LEU A 18 6.36 -8.32 9.59
CA LEU A 18 7.73 -8.34 10.08
C LEU A 18 8.71 -7.75 9.04
N SER A 19 8.68 -8.25 7.81
CA SER A 19 9.57 -7.79 6.74
C SER A 19 9.33 -6.32 6.35
N GLY A 20 8.07 -5.86 6.34
CA GLY A 20 7.71 -4.47 6.13
C GLY A 20 8.26 -3.55 7.22
N THR A 21 8.14 -3.96 8.49
CA THR A 21 8.71 -3.24 9.63
C THR A 21 10.24 -3.17 9.54
N VAL A 22 10.89 -4.29 9.24
CA VAL A 22 12.36 -4.36 9.03
C VAL A 22 12.79 -3.45 7.87
N ALA A 23 12.05 -3.43 6.76
CA ALA A 23 12.31 -2.55 5.63
C ALA A 23 12.22 -1.06 6.01
N MET A 24 11.36 -0.70 6.96
CA MET A 24 11.24 0.67 7.47
C MET A 24 12.43 1.10 8.34
N VAL A 25 13.07 0.17 9.04
CA VAL A 25 14.27 0.45 9.87
C VAL A 25 15.50 0.67 9.00
N TYR A 26 15.70 -0.17 7.97
CA TYR A 26 16.87 -0.05 7.11
C TYR A 26 16.97 1.30 6.38
N ARG A 27 18.21 1.69 6.07
CA ARG A 27 18.49 2.84 5.19
C ARG A 27 17.86 2.59 3.81
N LYS A 28 17.11 3.56 3.31
CA LYS A 28 16.28 3.44 2.11
C LYS A 28 17.22 3.27 0.91
N GLY A 29 16.99 2.21 0.12
CA GLY A 29 17.86 1.82 -1.00
C GLY A 29 19.07 0.95 -0.65
N SER A 30 19.35 0.70 0.64
CA SER A 30 20.39 -0.25 1.05
C SER A 30 20.05 -1.69 0.65
N ARG A 31 21.03 -2.61 0.70
CA ARG A 31 20.80 -4.04 0.40
C ARG A 31 19.77 -4.65 1.36
N GLY A 32 19.85 -4.33 2.66
CA GLY A 32 18.90 -4.79 3.67
C GLY A 32 17.47 -4.31 3.42
N HIS A 33 17.30 -3.02 3.07
CA HIS A 33 15.98 -2.49 2.70
C HIS A 33 15.39 -3.19 1.47
N ARG A 34 16.21 -3.44 0.44
CA ARG A 34 15.76 -4.15 -0.78
C ARG A 34 15.39 -5.61 -0.51
N ALA A 35 16.20 -6.32 0.28
CA ALA A 35 15.91 -7.70 0.65
C ALA A 35 14.61 -7.81 1.46
N ALA A 36 14.47 -7.02 2.53
CA ALA A 36 13.26 -7.00 3.34
C ALA A 36 12.03 -6.54 2.53
N GLY A 37 12.19 -5.53 1.67
CA GLY A 37 11.14 -5.05 0.78
C GLY A 37 10.68 -6.09 -0.25
N ASN A 38 11.59 -6.90 -0.79
CA ASN A 38 11.21 -7.99 -1.70
C ASN A 38 10.44 -9.10 -0.97
N VAL A 39 10.88 -9.48 0.23
CA VAL A 39 10.15 -10.44 1.08
C VAL A 39 8.76 -9.90 1.42
N PHE A 40 8.67 -8.62 1.78
CA PHE A 40 7.40 -7.94 2.05
C PHE A 40 6.45 -8.03 0.85
N VAL A 41 6.93 -7.72 -0.35
CA VAL A 41 6.12 -7.77 -1.58
C VAL A 41 5.58 -9.18 -1.81
N VAL A 42 6.43 -10.20 -1.82
CA VAL A 42 6.00 -11.59 -2.07
C VAL A 42 4.98 -12.04 -1.02
N ALA A 43 5.25 -11.77 0.26
CA ALA A 43 4.37 -12.14 1.35
C ALA A 43 2.99 -11.46 1.25
N MET A 44 2.96 -10.16 0.93
CA MET A 44 1.73 -9.40 0.80
C MET A 44 0.91 -9.79 -0.43
N LEU A 45 1.54 -10.18 -1.54
CA LEU A 45 0.84 -10.68 -2.72
C LEU A 45 0.19 -12.04 -2.45
N ILE A 46 0.92 -12.97 -1.80
CA ILE A 46 0.38 -14.26 -1.38
C ILE A 46 -0.78 -14.07 -0.40
N MET A 47 -0.57 -13.25 0.63
CA MET A 47 -1.59 -12.94 1.64
C MET A 47 -2.83 -12.30 1.02
N GLY A 48 -2.65 -11.31 0.14
CA GLY A 48 -3.74 -10.58 -0.51
C GLY A 48 -4.56 -11.47 -1.44
N ALA A 49 -3.90 -12.33 -2.23
CA ALA A 49 -4.58 -13.31 -3.08
C ALA A 49 -5.35 -14.33 -2.25
N CYS A 50 -4.71 -14.96 -1.24
CA CYS A 50 -5.36 -15.92 -0.37
C CYS A 50 -6.52 -15.29 0.42
N GLY A 51 -6.33 -14.07 0.93
CA GLY A 51 -7.34 -13.32 1.68
C GLY A 51 -8.55 -12.99 0.84
N SER A 52 -8.34 -12.55 -0.41
CA SER A 52 -9.43 -12.29 -1.36
C SER A 52 -10.23 -13.56 -1.66
N THR A 53 -9.54 -14.67 -1.93
CA THR A 53 -10.18 -15.96 -2.19
C THR A 53 -10.97 -16.46 -0.98
N LEU A 54 -10.40 -16.38 0.23
CA LEU A 54 -11.10 -16.77 1.46
C LEU A 54 -12.33 -15.88 1.72
N ALA A 55 -12.21 -14.58 1.47
CA ALA A 55 -13.32 -13.63 1.61
C ALA A 55 -14.44 -13.92 0.60
N LEU A 56 -14.10 -14.28 -0.65
CA LEU A 56 -15.07 -14.73 -1.66
C LEU A 56 -15.82 -15.98 -1.18
N MET A 57 -15.10 -16.97 -0.65
CA MET A 57 -15.70 -18.20 -0.10
C MET A 57 -16.59 -17.97 1.12
N LYS A 58 -16.45 -16.81 1.79
CA LYS A 58 -17.23 -16.42 2.98
C LYS A 58 -18.27 -15.33 2.65
N HIS A 59 -18.45 -14.95 1.39
CA HIS A 59 -19.32 -13.86 0.96
C HIS A 59 -19.04 -12.52 1.67
N GLN A 60 -17.76 -12.24 1.94
CA GLN A 60 -17.30 -11.02 2.60
C GLN A 60 -16.75 -10.03 1.58
N THR A 61 -17.63 -9.47 0.74
CA THR A 61 -17.28 -8.61 -0.41
C THR A 61 -16.30 -7.50 -0.07
N ASN A 62 -16.45 -6.81 1.07
CA ASN A 62 -15.52 -5.75 1.47
C ASN A 62 -14.08 -6.27 1.68
N ASN A 63 -13.93 -7.48 2.24
CA ASN A 63 -12.63 -8.10 2.47
C ASN A 63 -12.01 -8.61 1.17
N VAL A 64 -12.83 -9.01 0.18
CA VAL A 64 -12.35 -9.35 -1.17
C VAL A 64 -11.64 -8.16 -1.75
N PHE A 65 -12.30 -7.00 -1.80
CA PHE A 65 -11.70 -5.79 -2.34
C PHE A 65 -10.50 -5.29 -1.52
N GLY A 66 -10.47 -5.50 -0.21
CA GLY A 66 -9.29 -5.20 0.62
C GLY A 66 -8.04 -5.99 0.20
N GLY A 67 -8.20 -7.28 -0.11
CA GLY A 67 -7.10 -8.11 -0.63
C GLY A 67 -6.69 -7.72 -2.05
N LEU A 68 -7.64 -7.45 -2.95
CA LEU A 68 -7.36 -6.99 -4.31
C LEU A 68 -6.67 -5.61 -4.33
N LEU A 69 -7.12 -4.69 -3.48
CA LEU A 69 -6.49 -3.38 -3.27
C LEU A 69 -5.04 -3.54 -2.81
N THR A 70 -4.79 -4.48 -1.89
CA THR A 70 -3.44 -4.79 -1.43
C THR A 70 -2.57 -5.27 -2.59
N VAL A 71 -3.06 -6.22 -3.40
CA VAL A 71 -2.34 -6.73 -4.57
C VAL A 71 -2.02 -5.59 -5.56
N TYR A 72 -3.00 -4.75 -5.88
CA TYR A 72 -2.82 -3.59 -6.75
C TYR A 72 -1.75 -2.63 -6.22
N MET A 73 -1.87 -2.20 -4.96
CA MET A 73 -0.97 -1.23 -4.34
C MET A 73 0.46 -1.77 -4.27
N ILE A 74 0.64 -3.00 -3.79
CA ILE A 74 1.97 -3.60 -3.60
C ILE A 74 2.65 -3.87 -4.95
N THR A 75 1.94 -4.41 -5.92
CA THR A 75 2.50 -4.72 -7.25
C THR A 75 2.99 -3.44 -7.94
N THR A 76 2.14 -2.42 -8.00
CA THR A 76 2.48 -1.16 -8.66
C THR A 76 3.54 -0.35 -7.92
N ALA A 77 3.60 -0.46 -6.58
CA ALA A 77 4.68 0.10 -5.79
C ALA A 77 6.03 -0.58 -6.07
N TRP A 78 6.02 -1.91 -6.20
CA TRP A 78 7.22 -2.69 -6.49
C TRP A 78 7.76 -2.37 -7.88
N LEU A 79 6.88 -2.29 -8.89
CA LEU A 79 7.24 -1.86 -10.25
C LEU A 79 7.89 -0.47 -10.26
N ALA A 80 7.32 0.49 -9.51
CA ALA A 80 7.92 1.82 -9.38
C ALA A 80 9.31 1.81 -8.72
N GLY A 81 9.55 0.87 -7.79
CA GLY A 81 10.84 0.69 -7.15
C GLY A 81 11.89 0.06 -8.08
N HIS A 82 11.47 -0.94 -8.86
CA HIS A 82 12.33 -1.73 -9.75
C HIS A 82 12.70 -1.00 -11.05
N ARG A 83 11.71 -0.42 -11.75
CA ARG A 83 11.95 0.30 -13.01
C ARG A 83 12.59 1.65 -12.71
N ARG A 84 13.83 1.85 -13.17
CA ARG A 84 14.57 3.10 -12.96
C ARG A 84 14.36 4.10 -14.09
N ASP A 85 14.09 3.61 -15.29
CA ASP A 85 14.24 4.38 -16.52
C ASP A 85 13.00 5.19 -16.90
N GLY A 86 12.00 5.21 -16.00
CA GLY A 86 10.81 6.05 -16.18
C GLY A 86 9.92 5.63 -17.34
N GLU A 87 10.06 4.41 -17.84
CA GLU A 87 9.24 3.88 -18.93
C GLU A 87 7.90 3.31 -18.42
N THR A 88 6.90 3.32 -19.30
CA THR A 88 5.59 2.71 -19.09
C THR A 88 5.47 1.40 -19.87
N SER A 89 4.58 0.52 -19.43
CA SER A 89 4.35 -0.79 -20.04
C SER A 89 2.85 -1.09 -20.14
N ILE A 90 2.46 -2.06 -20.96
CA ILE A 90 1.08 -2.57 -21.03
C ILE A 90 0.55 -3.01 -19.66
N PHE A 91 1.43 -3.51 -18.78
CA PHE A 91 1.08 -3.84 -17.40
C PHE A 91 0.58 -2.63 -16.60
N ASP A 92 1.07 -1.42 -16.88
CA ASP A 92 0.62 -0.22 -16.18
C ASP A 92 -0.80 0.19 -16.57
N TRP A 93 -1.19 -0.06 -17.83
CA TRP A 93 -2.58 0.09 -18.29
C TRP A 93 -3.51 -0.92 -17.64
N GLY A 94 -3.10 -2.20 -17.59
CA GLY A 94 -3.87 -3.24 -16.90
C GLY A 94 -4.04 -2.93 -15.41
N ALA A 95 -2.98 -2.48 -14.74
CA ALA A 95 -3.04 -2.06 -13.35
C ALA A 95 -3.96 -0.85 -13.13
N LEU A 96 -3.97 0.12 -14.05
CA LEU A 96 -4.88 1.27 -14.00
C LEU A 96 -6.34 0.81 -14.07
N VAL A 97 -6.70 0.00 -15.06
CA VAL A 97 -8.07 -0.52 -15.21
C VAL A 97 -8.48 -1.32 -13.98
N PHE A 98 -7.57 -2.14 -13.45
CA PHE A 98 -7.82 -2.90 -12.22
C PHE A 98 -8.07 -2.00 -11.01
N GLY A 99 -7.27 -0.95 -10.81
CA GLY A 99 -7.47 0.03 -9.74
C GLY A 99 -8.79 0.79 -9.87
N LEU A 100 -9.13 1.23 -11.08
CA LEU A 100 -10.42 1.89 -11.36
C LEU A 100 -11.60 0.97 -11.07
N ALA A 101 -11.52 -0.30 -11.48
CA ALA A 101 -12.57 -1.29 -11.24
C ALA A 101 -12.80 -1.53 -9.74
N ILE A 102 -11.73 -1.69 -8.95
CA ILE A 102 -11.85 -1.83 -7.48
C ILE A 102 -12.53 -0.61 -6.87
N GLY A 103 -12.05 0.58 -7.22
CA GLY A 103 -12.57 1.83 -6.67
C GLY A 103 -14.03 2.08 -7.02
N ALA A 104 -14.38 1.97 -8.30
CA ALA A 104 -15.75 2.11 -8.76
C ALA A 104 -16.68 1.08 -8.09
N SER A 105 -16.28 -0.20 -8.04
CA SER A 105 -17.09 -1.26 -7.43
C SER A 105 -17.40 -0.99 -5.96
N LEU A 106 -16.40 -0.54 -5.18
CA LEU A 106 -16.59 -0.23 -3.76
C LEU A 106 -17.46 1.02 -3.53
N LEU A 107 -17.31 2.05 -4.36
CA LEU A 107 -18.16 3.23 -4.27
C LEU A 107 -19.61 2.92 -4.67
N THR A 108 -19.81 2.14 -5.73
CA THR A 108 -21.13 1.65 -6.13
C THR A 108 -21.74 0.80 -5.03
N LEU A 109 -21.00 -0.15 -4.45
CA LEU A 109 -21.48 -0.96 -3.33
C LEU A 109 -21.86 -0.09 -2.12
N GLY A 110 -21.04 0.91 -1.78
CA GLY A 110 -21.35 1.88 -0.74
C GLY A 110 -22.65 2.63 -1.01
N ALA A 111 -22.87 3.11 -2.24
CA ALA A 111 -24.10 3.79 -2.64
C ALA A 111 -25.34 2.86 -2.57
N LEU A 112 -25.22 1.61 -3.03
CA LEU A 112 -26.28 0.62 -2.93
C LEU A 112 -26.66 0.33 -1.47
N VAL A 113 -25.67 0.30 -0.56
CA VAL A 113 -25.91 0.13 0.89
C VAL A 113 -26.61 1.35 1.48
N VAL A 114 -26.22 2.58 1.09
CA VAL A 114 -26.88 3.82 1.54
C VAL A 114 -28.34 3.85 1.09
N ASN A 115 -28.62 3.43 -0.13
CA ASN A 115 -29.95 3.43 -0.72
C ASN A 115 -30.82 2.23 -0.28
N GLY A 116 -30.33 1.39 0.63
CA GLY A 116 -31.05 0.21 1.13
C GLY A 116 -31.23 -0.92 0.10
N GLN A 117 -30.57 -0.84 -1.06
CA GLN A 117 -30.66 -1.84 -2.12
C GLN A 117 -29.85 -3.10 -1.81
N VAL A 118 -28.80 -2.96 -1.00
CA VAL A 118 -27.95 -4.07 -0.53
C VAL A 118 -27.77 -3.97 0.98
N ALA A 119 -27.88 -5.10 1.67
CA ALA A 119 -27.63 -5.15 3.11
C ALA A 119 -26.17 -4.81 3.43
N ARG A 120 -25.94 -3.97 4.44
CA ARG A 120 -24.59 -3.69 4.93
C ARG A 120 -23.96 -4.97 5.47
N GLN A 121 -22.74 -5.30 5.00
CA GLN A 121 -21.98 -6.41 5.54
C GLN A 121 -21.76 -6.25 7.06
N ALA A 122 -22.02 -7.32 7.82
CA ALA A 122 -21.86 -7.31 9.27
C ALA A 122 -20.43 -6.94 9.68
N GLY A 123 -20.31 -6.07 10.70
CA GLY A 123 -19.01 -5.60 11.20
C GLY A 123 -18.28 -4.61 10.31
N VAL A 124 -18.81 -4.23 9.14
CA VAL A 124 -18.20 -3.25 8.24
C VAL A 124 -18.90 -1.88 8.41
N PRO A 125 -18.21 -0.84 8.92
CA PRO A 125 -18.77 0.51 8.98
C PRO A 125 -19.09 1.04 7.59
N LEU A 126 -20.17 1.82 7.45
CA LEU A 126 -20.57 2.40 6.15
C LEU A 126 -19.46 3.24 5.52
N GLY A 127 -18.76 4.05 6.32
CA GLY A 127 -17.64 4.87 5.84
C GLY A 127 -16.49 4.05 5.24
N MET A 128 -16.37 2.76 5.59
CA MET A 128 -15.28 1.91 5.10
C MET A 128 -15.39 1.62 3.60
N TYR A 129 -16.61 1.51 3.05
CA TYR A 129 -16.83 1.32 1.61
C TYR A 129 -16.30 2.51 0.82
N PHE A 130 -16.64 3.73 1.25
CA PHE A 130 -16.20 4.96 0.61
C PHE A 130 -14.69 5.20 0.80
N PHE A 131 -14.17 4.92 2.00
CA PHE A 131 -12.75 5.02 2.28
C PHE A 131 -11.95 4.04 1.39
N MET A 132 -12.30 2.75 1.40
CA MET A 132 -11.62 1.74 0.58
C MET A 132 -11.84 1.94 -0.92
N GLY A 133 -12.94 2.57 -1.36
CA GLY A 133 -13.18 2.90 -2.76
C GLY A 133 -12.37 4.11 -3.23
N THR A 134 -12.18 5.12 -2.38
CA THR A 134 -11.46 6.35 -2.75
C THR A 134 -9.96 6.12 -2.91
N ILE A 135 -9.36 5.28 -2.06
CA ILE A 135 -7.91 5.00 -2.11
C ILE A 135 -7.41 4.46 -3.46
N PRO A 136 -7.98 3.39 -4.05
CA PRO A 136 -7.57 2.91 -5.37
C PRO A 136 -7.83 3.93 -6.46
N LEU A 137 -8.87 4.77 -6.36
CA LEU A 137 -9.09 5.87 -7.31
C LEU A 137 -8.01 6.96 -7.21
N LEU A 138 -7.57 7.30 -6.00
CA LEU A 138 -6.44 8.20 -5.79
C LEU A 138 -5.14 7.59 -6.37
N ALA A 139 -4.95 6.29 -6.22
CA ALA A 139 -3.85 5.58 -6.86
C ALA A 139 -3.95 5.60 -8.38
N ALA A 140 -5.13 5.30 -8.93
CA ALA A 140 -5.41 5.31 -10.36
C ALA A 140 -5.19 6.71 -10.96
N ALA A 141 -5.61 7.78 -10.28
CA ALA A 141 -5.33 9.15 -10.70
C ALA A 141 -3.82 9.43 -10.79
N GLY A 142 -3.03 8.87 -9.87
CA GLY A 142 -1.57 8.89 -9.95
C GLY A 142 -1.00 8.09 -11.12
N ASP A 143 -1.60 6.94 -11.44
CA ASP A 143 -1.20 6.10 -12.58
C ASP A 143 -1.55 6.76 -13.92
N ILE A 144 -2.70 7.42 -14.04
CA ILE A 144 -3.06 8.23 -15.21
C ILE A 144 -2.01 9.32 -15.44
N ARG A 145 -1.64 10.07 -14.39
CA ARG A 145 -0.60 11.11 -14.50
C ARG A 145 0.75 10.55 -14.92
N MET A 146 1.10 9.34 -14.47
CA MET A 146 2.31 8.65 -14.90
C MET A 146 2.22 8.27 -16.38
N LEU A 147 1.14 7.62 -16.81
CA LEU A 147 0.94 7.15 -18.18
C LEU A 147 0.92 8.30 -19.19
N VAL A 148 0.19 9.37 -18.89
CA VAL A 148 0.13 10.58 -19.74
C VAL A 148 1.50 11.24 -19.92
N ARG A 149 2.40 11.10 -18.95
CA ARG A 149 3.77 11.67 -19.00
C ARG A 149 4.80 10.72 -19.62
N GLY A 150 4.40 9.56 -20.11
CA GLY A 150 5.32 8.53 -20.60
C GLY A 150 6.10 7.82 -19.49
N GLY A 151 5.75 8.09 -18.22
CA GLY A 151 6.25 7.46 -17.01
C GLY A 151 6.85 8.43 -15.99
N ILE A 152 7.59 7.93 -14.99
CA ILE A 152 8.09 8.73 -13.86
C ILE A 152 9.49 8.32 -13.40
N SER A 153 10.32 9.31 -13.12
CA SER A 153 11.67 9.14 -12.55
C SER A 153 11.85 9.98 -11.28
N GLY A 154 12.93 9.76 -10.52
CA GLY A 154 13.29 10.57 -9.36
C GLY A 154 12.23 10.64 -8.24
N THR A 155 11.89 11.86 -7.80
CA THR A 155 11.01 12.10 -6.64
C THR A 155 9.59 11.56 -6.81
N PRO A 156 8.86 11.80 -7.92
CA PRO A 156 7.54 11.19 -8.15
C PRO A 156 7.55 9.66 -8.07
N ARG A 157 8.58 9.02 -8.61
CA ARG A 157 8.77 7.57 -8.55
C ARG A 157 8.93 7.06 -7.12
N ILE A 158 9.80 7.71 -6.35
CA ILE A 158 10.01 7.38 -4.93
C ILE A 158 8.74 7.62 -4.13
N ALA A 159 8.03 8.72 -4.39
CA ALA A 159 6.77 9.01 -3.73
C ALA A 159 5.73 7.92 -4.01
N ARG A 160 5.54 7.52 -5.28
CA ARG A 160 4.66 6.41 -5.70
C ARG A 160 4.98 5.11 -4.97
N HIS A 161 6.25 4.71 -4.99
CA HIS A 161 6.72 3.52 -4.28
C HIS A 161 6.42 3.60 -2.78
N LEU A 162 6.84 4.69 -2.12
CA LEU A 162 6.71 4.88 -0.69
C LEU A 162 5.25 4.84 -0.23
N TRP A 163 4.36 5.63 -0.86
CA TRP A 163 3.00 5.74 -0.37
C TRP A 163 2.20 4.47 -0.54
N ARG A 164 2.41 3.75 -1.65
CA ARG A 164 1.74 2.47 -1.89
C ARG A 164 2.29 1.35 -1.00
N MET A 165 3.61 1.30 -0.76
CA MET A 165 4.19 0.33 0.18
C MET A 165 3.73 0.56 1.62
N CYS A 166 3.81 1.81 2.11
CA CYS A 166 3.39 2.11 3.48
C CYS A 166 1.87 1.95 3.67
N PHE A 167 1.07 2.27 2.64
CA PHE A 167 -0.36 2.00 2.70
C PHE A 167 -0.67 0.50 2.71
N GLY A 168 0.05 -0.30 1.92
CA GLY A 168 -0.05 -1.77 2.02
C GLY A 168 0.31 -2.28 3.41
N LEU A 169 1.38 -1.75 4.03
CA LEU A 169 1.74 -2.08 5.41
C LEU A 169 0.65 -1.64 6.40
N PHE A 170 0.00 -0.49 6.17
CA PHE A 170 -1.17 -0.05 6.94
C PHE A 170 -2.36 -1.01 6.80
N ILE A 171 -2.64 -1.52 5.60
CA ILE A 171 -3.72 -2.52 5.42
C ILE A 171 -3.39 -3.77 6.26
N ALA A 172 -2.15 -4.26 6.21
CA ALA A 172 -1.74 -5.42 7.00
C ALA A 172 -1.84 -5.16 8.52
N SER A 173 -1.32 -4.03 9.00
CA SER A 173 -1.33 -3.70 10.43
C SER A 173 -2.75 -3.44 10.92
N GLY A 174 -3.56 -2.70 10.17
CA GLY A 174 -4.97 -2.47 10.48
C GLY A 174 -5.76 -3.78 10.51
N SER A 175 -5.55 -4.67 9.53
CA SER A 175 -6.22 -5.97 9.50
C SER A 175 -5.87 -6.83 10.70
N PHE A 176 -4.61 -6.84 11.12
CA PHE A 176 -4.16 -7.64 12.27
C PHE A 176 -4.58 -7.02 13.61
N PHE A 177 -4.20 -5.76 13.87
CA PHE A 177 -4.40 -5.13 15.19
C PHE A 177 -5.83 -4.64 15.44
N LEU A 178 -6.58 -4.27 14.40
CA LEU A 178 -7.98 -3.82 14.54
C LEU A 178 -8.97 -4.85 14.03
N GLY A 179 -8.65 -5.55 12.95
CA GLY A 179 -9.53 -6.56 12.36
C GLY A 179 -9.52 -7.92 13.05
N GLN A 180 -8.44 -8.28 13.77
CA GLN A 180 -8.29 -9.57 14.45
C GLN A 180 -8.09 -9.42 15.97
N GLN A 181 -8.76 -8.46 16.62
CA GLN A 181 -8.58 -8.21 18.05
C GLN A 181 -8.80 -9.43 18.95
N GLN A 182 -9.59 -10.41 18.50
CA GLN A 182 -9.85 -11.64 19.23
C GLN A 182 -8.61 -12.52 19.45
N VAL A 183 -7.53 -12.37 18.66
CA VAL A 183 -6.30 -13.17 18.88
C VAL A 183 -5.46 -12.66 20.05
N PHE A 184 -5.73 -11.44 20.51
CA PHE A 184 -5.02 -10.84 21.63
C PHE A 184 -5.72 -11.17 22.96
N PRO A 185 -5.00 -11.35 24.08
CA PRO A 185 -5.61 -11.47 25.41
C PRO A 185 -6.47 -10.24 25.78
N PRO A 186 -7.55 -10.41 26.56
CA PRO A 186 -8.44 -9.31 26.94
C PRO A 186 -7.73 -8.08 27.53
N ALA A 187 -6.65 -8.29 28.29
CA ALA A 187 -5.87 -7.22 28.91
C ALA A 187 -5.28 -6.21 27.90
N ILE A 188 -4.98 -6.66 26.67
CA ILE A 188 -4.34 -5.85 25.63
C ILE A 188 -5.26 -5.54 24.44
N ARG A 189 -6.52 -6.01 24.43
CA ARG A 189 -7.55 -5.65 23.42
C ARG A 189 -8.01 -4.18 23.50
N LYS A 190 -7.27 -3.35 24.21
CA LYS A 190 -7.63 -1.97 24.46
C LYS A 190 -7.30 -1.14 23.22
N GLN A 191 -8.29 -0.38 22.74
CA GLN A 191 -8.18 0.37 21.49
C GLN A 191 -7.00 1.34 21.50
N TYR A 192 -6.68 1.94 22.65
CA TYR A 192 -5.54 2.85 22.80
C TYR A 192 -4.16 2.17 22.70
N ILE A 193 -4.08 0.82 22.74
CA ILE A 193 -2.84 0.06 22.54
C ILE A 193 -2.73 -0.38 21.08
N LEU A 194 -3.81 -0.97 20.54
CA LEU A 194 -3.80 -1.59 19.21
C LEU A 194 -3.93 -0.56 18.08
N ALA A 195 -4.68 0.54 18.28
CA ALA A 195 -4.86 1.56 17.25
C ALA A 195 -3.56 2.29 16.88
N PRO A 196 -2.69 2.68 17.83
CA PRO A 196 -1.38 3.23 17.48
C PRO A 196 -0.55 2.29 16.61
N LEU A 197 -0.51 0.99 16.92
CA LEU A 197 0.21 -0.01 16.13
C LEU A 197 -0.36 -0.17 14.72
N ALA A 198 -1.70 -0.13 14.61
CA ALA A 198 -2.38 -0.16 13.32
C ALA A 198 -2.06 1.07 12.47
N ILE A 199 -2.08 2.27 13.04
CA ILE A 199 -2.00 3.55 12.32
C ILE A 199 -0.55 3.99 12.07
N LEU A 200 0.43 3.46 12.81
CA LEU A 200 1.84 3.82 12.71
C LEU A 200 2.39 3.86 11.25
N PRO A 201 2.07 2.92 10.35
CA PRO A 201 2.53 3.00 8.97
C PRO A 201 2.02 4.24 8.22
N LEU A 202 0.83 4.77 8.55
CA LEU A 202 0.33 6.03 7.99
C LEU A 202 1.07 7.25 8.54
N VAL A 203 1.42 7.25 9.82
CA VAL A 203 2.24 8.33 10.42
C VAL A 203 3.61 8.36 9.73
N LEU A 204 4.23 7.18 9.59
CA LEU A 204 5.50 7.04 8.89
C LEU A 204 5.39 7.44 7.40
N LEU A 205 4.28 7.09 6.75
CA LEU A 205 4.00 7.52 5.38
C LEU A 205 4.04 9.05 5.25
N ILE A 206 3.30 9.76 6.09
CA ILE A 206 3.26 11.24 6.06
C ILE A 206 4.66 11.80 6.28
N TYR A 207 5.36 11.33 7.31
CA TYR A 207 6.73 11.74 7.62
C TYR A 207 7.68 11.57 6.42
N TRP A 208 7.68 10.39 5.79
CA TRP A 208 8.59 10.10 4.68
C TRP A 208 8.19 10.85 3.40
N LEU A 209 6.89 11.05 3.12
CA LEU A 209 6.45 11.84 1.98
C LEU A 209 6.88 13.30 2.11
N VAL A 210 6.74 13.88 3.30
CA VAL A 210 7.21 15.23 3.60
C VAL A 210 8.73 15.29 3.42
N ARG A 211 9.49 14.36 4.02
CA ARG A 211 10.95 14.32 3.90
C ARG A 211 11.45 14.20 2.45
N VAL A 212 10.84 13.32 1.65
CA VAL A 212 11.21 13.10 0.25
C VAL A 212 10.96 14.34 -0.61
N ARG A 213 9.91 15.10 -0.31
CA ARG A 213 9.60 16.36 -1.02
C ARG A 213 10.47 17.52 -0.59
N ILE A 214 10.82 17.62 0.70
CA ILE A 214 11.65 18.71 1.24
C ILE A 214 13.11 18.59 0.79
N ARG A 215 13.69 17.39 0.75
CA ARG A 215 15.12 17.20 0.38
C ARG A 215 15.46 17.68 -1.03
N LYS A 216 14.48 17.85 -1.91
CA LYS A 216 14.67 18.43 -3.26
C LYS A 216 14.68 19.97 -3.26
N ARG A 217 14.12 20.62 -2.22
CA ARG A 217 14.04 22.09 -2.11
C ARG A 217 15.31 22.74 -1.58
N ALA A 218 16.23 21.98 -0.96
CA ALA A 218 17.56 22.48 -0.66
C ALA A 218 18.32 22.58 -1.99
N PRO A 219 18.68 23.79 -2.47
CA PRO A 219 19.58 23.91 -3.61
C PRO A 219 20.86 23.17 -3.24
N SER A 220 21.42 22.40 -4.17
CA SER A 220 22.86 22.18 -4.16
C SER A 220 23.48 23.57 -4.08
N MET A 221 24.07 23.93 -2.94
CA MET A 221 24.95 25.08 -2.84
C MET A 221 25.98 24.86 -3.94
N GLY A 222 25.81 25.60 -5.05
CA GLY A 222 26.67 25.48 -6.21
C GLY A 222 28.10 25.70 -5.74
N VAL A 223 28.99 24.76 -6.09
CA VAL A 223 30.42 25.02 -5.95
C VAL A 223 30.70 26.27 -6.80
N PRO A 224 31.18 27.38 -6.22
CA PRO A 224 31.43 28.58 -6.99
C PRO A 224 32.46 28.32 -8.10
N GLN A 225 32.13 28.76 -9.31
CA GLN A 225 32.90 28.53 -10.54
C GLN A 225 34.31 29.17 -10.55
N TRP A 226 34.64 30.03 -9.58
CA TRP A 226 35.94 30.70 -9.48
C TRP A 226 37.11 29.75 -9.14
N ARG A 227 36.85 28.50 -8.73
CA ARG A 227 37.91 27.54 -8.35
C ARG A 227 38.54 26.78 -9.53
N ILE A 228 38.04 26.97 -10.76
CA ILE A 228 38.56 26.28 -11.96
C ILE A 228 39.60 27.15 -12.70
N GLU A 229 39.54 28.48 -12.56
CA GLU A 229 40.44 29.40 -13.29
C GLU A 229 41.77 29.69 -12.59
N ALA A 230 41.96 29.23 -11.34
CA ALA A 230 43.20 29.49 -10.59
C ALA A 230 44.33 28.47 -10.87
N ASN A 231 44.11 27.48 -11.74
CA ASN A 231 45.08 26.43 -12.09
C ASN A 231 45.22 26.22 -13.61
N ALA A 232 44.84 27.21 -14.44
CA ALA A 232 45.06 27.20 -15.88
C ALA A 232 46.13 28.22 -16.26
#